data_AF-F6QK47-F1
#
_entry.id   AF-F6QK47-F1
#
_cell.length_a   1.000
_cell.length_b   1.000
_cell.length_c   1.000
_cell.angle_alpha   90.00
_cell.angle_beta   90.00
_cell.angle_gamma   90.00
#
_symmetry.space_group_name_H-M   'P 1'
#
loop_
_entity.id
_entity.type
_entity.pdbx_description
1 polymer ?
#
loop_
_entity_poly.entity_id
_entity_poly.type
_entity_poly.pdbx_seq_one_letter_code
_entity_poly.pdbx_strand_id
1 'polypeptide(L)'
;MTQQQIDKLVELHNTIRSSVSPTADEMLRLSWNYDLEASAASKAKSCAFRWSPTNSRLDNAGHGSGENVWVGWGVNFTTLDVNSPITTWFAEQKYFDPELQQCLGGSCEHYVQIIWHDVYRIGCAWNECNDIKVYGYPVNTAVFLVCHYGPRGARQPLFPYFRGVACSFCGQEDRCEYSLCTNDEREKTAENVTSDYKKKKRHIYDSICLIYKLAPLIKLCLVAITVKHIRSNIPLIK
;
A
#
# COMPACT_ATOMS: atom_id res chain seq x y z
N MET A 1 14.64 -2.73 0.97
CA MET A 1 14.08 -4.09 1.12
C MET A 1 14.04 -4.77 -0.23
N THR A 2 14.07 -6.10 -0.30
CA THR A 2 13.75 -6.85 -1.52
C THR A 2 12.23 -6.97 -1.69
N GLN A 3 11.76 -7.25 -2.91
CA GLN A 3 10.32 -7.47 -3.14
C GLN A 3 9.78 -8.62 -2.28
N GLN A 4 10.56 -9.70 -2.10
CA GLN A 4 10.18 -10.82 -1.24
C GLN A 4 9.98 -10.40 0.22
N GLN A 5 10.81 -9.48 0.74
CA GLN A 5 10.65 -8.95 2.10
C GLN A 5 9.42 -8.05 2.21
N ILE A 6 9.15 -7.24 1.18
CA ILE A 6 7.93 -6.40 1.10
C ILE A 6 6.68 -7.29 1.12
N ASP A 7 6.62 -8.27 0.22
CA ASP A 7 5.49 -9.18 0.09
C ASP A 7 5.25 -9.94 1.40
N LYS A 8 6.34 -10.45 2.01
CA LYS A 8 6.25 -11.17 3.28
C LYS A 8 5.74 -10.29 4.42
N LEU A 9 6.24 -9.05 4.50
CA LEU A 9 5.82 -8.11 5.53
C LEU A 9 4.33 -7.79 5.40
N VAL A 10 3.84 -7.51 4.19
CA VAL A 10 2.42 -7.25 3.92
C VAL A 10 1.56 -8.48 4.20
N GLU A 11 2.01 -9.67 3.78
CA GLU A 11 1.34 -10.95 4.05
C GLU A 11 1.15 -11.19 5.54
N LEU A 12 2.21 -11.02 6.35
CA LEU A 12 2.15 -11.23 7.80
C LEU A 12 1.15 -10.28 8.48
N HIS A 13 1.16 -8.99 8.10
CA HIS A 13 0.18 -8.06 8.65
C HIS A 13 -1.26 -8.44 8.27
N ASN A 14 -1.51 -8.76 7.00
CA ASN A 14 -2.84 -9.16 6.55
C ASN A 14 -3.30 -10.48 7.20
N THR A 15 -2.38 -11.41 7.46
CA THR A 15 -2.67 -12.64 8.21
C THR A 15 -3.14 -12.32 9.63
N ILE A 16 -2.45 -11.42 10.34
CA ILE A 16 -2.87 -10.97 11.68
C ILE A 16 -4.24 -10.28 11.61
N ARG A 17 -4.44 -9.38 10.64
CA ARG A 17 -5.70 -8.64 10.47
C ARG A 17 -6.88 -9.55 10.17
N SER A 18 -6.67 -10.60 9.37
CA SER A 18 -7.71 -11.58 9.03
C SER A 18 -8.13 -12.50 10.18
N SER A 19 -7.33 -12.54 11.26
CA SER A 19 -7.48 -13.50 12.36
C SER A 19 -7.81 -12.85 13.70
N VAL A 20 -8.19 -11.58 13.72
CA VAL A 20 -8.63 -10.90 14.95
C VAL A 20 -9.87 -11.56 15.55
N SER A 21 -9.92 -11.59 16.88
CA SER A 21 -11.04 -12.11 17.66
C SER A 21 -11.38 -11.12 18.79
N PRO A 22 -12.64 -10.66 18.91
CA PRO A 22 -13.75 -10.83 17.98
C PRO A 22 -13.44 -10.41 16.54
N THR A 23 -14.19 -10.96 15.58
CA THR A 23 -14.01 -10.65 14.15
C THR A 23 -14.34 -9.18 13.85
N ALA A 24 -13.66 -8.61 12.87
CA ALA A 24 -13.89 -7.25 12.40
C ALA A 24 -14.78 -7.22 11.16
N ASP A 25 -15.79 -6.36 11.14
CA ASP A 25 -16.76 -6.27 10.02
C ASP A 25 -16.27 -5.45 8.82
N GLU A 26 -15.33 -4.53 9.03
CA GLU A 26 -14.78 -3.64 7.99
C GLU A 26 -13.24 -3.54 7.98
N MET A 27 -12.53 -4.62 8.31
CA MET A 27 -11.07 -4.64 8.28
C MET A 27 -10.52 -4.49 6.86
N LEU A 28 -9.87 -3.38 6.54
CA LEU A 28 -9.29 -3.18 5.20
C LEU A 28 -8.03 -4.03 5.00
N ARG A 29 -7.81 -4.53 3.78
CA ARG A 29 -6.54 -5.15 3.39
C ARG A 29 -5.43 -4.10 3.27
N LEU A 30 -4.26 -4.41 3.82
CA LEU A 30 -3.06 -3.59 3.65
C LEU A 30 -2.38 -3.87 2.30
N SER A 31 -1.90 -2.79 1.68
CA SER A 31 -1.09 -2.79 0.47
C SER A 31 0.18 -1.96 0.68
N TRP A 32 1.24 -2.25 -0.10
CA TRP A 32 2.49 -1.49 0.01
C TRP A 32 2.36 -0.08 -0.55
N ASN A 33 2.99 0.89 0.11
CA ASN A 33 3.07 2.27 -0.35
C ASN A 33 4.52 2.78 -0.29
N TYR A 34 5.06 3.10 -1.46
CA TYR A 34 6.44 3.55 -1.63
C TYR A 34 6.71 4.95 -1.03
N ASP A 35 5.69 5.78 -0.87
CA ASP A 35 5.85 7.11 -0.26
C ASP A 35 6.02 6.98 1.26
N LEU A 36 5.24 6.08 1.88
CA LEU A 36 5.40 5.70 3.28
C LEU A 36 6.76 5.00 3.51
N GLU A 37 7.22 4.18 2.57
CA GLU A 37 8.58 3.59 2.62
C GLU A 37 9.65 4.68 2.59
N ALA A 38 9.56 5.67 1.69
CA ALA A 38 10.52 6.75 1.61
C ALA A 38 10.57 7.58 2.91
N SER A 39 9.40 7.85 3.50
CA SER A 39 9.30 8.53 4.80
C SER A 39 9.89 7.69 5.94
N ALA A 40 9.58 6.39 5.98
CA ALA A 40 10.15 5.45 6.93
C ALA A 40 11.67 5.34 6.79
N ALA A 41 12.21 5.39 5.56
CA ALA A 41 13.65 5.35 5.30
C ALA A 41 14.36 6.58 5.86
N SER A 42 13.76 7.76 5.70
CA SER A 42 14.27 9.00 6.30
C SER A 42 14.34 8.90 7.83
N LYS A 43 13.29 8.33 8.43
CA LYS A 43 13.25 8.10 9.88
C LYS A 43 14.25 7.04 10.33
N ALA A 44 14.36 5.91 9.65
CA ALA A 44 15.30 4.84 10.00
C ALA A 44 16.75 5.35 9.96
N LYS A 45 17.09 6.17 8.96
CA LYS A 45 18.42 6.80 8.83
C LYS A 45 18.77 7.73 10.00
N SER A 46 17.78 8.25 10.72
CA SER A 46 18.01 9.11 11.87
C SER A 46 18.59 8.37 13.08
N CYS A 47 18.54 7.03 13.10
CA CYS A 47 19.00 6.20 14.22
C CYS A 47 18.51 6.68 15.60
N ALA A 48 17.27 7.19 15.65
CA ALA A 48 16.68 7.71 16.86
C ALA A 48 15.47 6.86 17.25
N PHE A 49 15.67 5.97 18.23
CA PHE A 49 14.63 5.09 18.76
C PHE A 49 13.62 5.87 19.61
N ARG A 50 12.76 6.60 18.91
CA ARG A 50 11.63 7.37 19.43
C ARG A 50 10.62 7.55 18.31
N TRP A 51 9.35 7.70 18.64
CA TRP A 51 8.36 8.00 17.61
C TRP A 51 8.62 9.34 16.91
N SER A 52 8.33 9.38 15.62
CA SER A 52 8.32 10.61 14.84
C SER A 52 7.20 11.54 15.30
N PRO A 53 7.43 12.87 15.33
CA PRO A 53 6.35 13.84 15.54
C PRO A 53 5.17 13.57 14.59
N THR A 54 3.95 13.68 15.08
CA THR A 54 2.76 13.38 14.26
C THR A 54 2.64 14.28 13.03
N ASN A 55 3.11 15.53 13.11
CA ASN A 55 3.13 16.47 12.00
C ASN A 55 4.24 16.21 10.96
N SER A 56 5.18 15.29 11.23
CA SER A 56 6.25 14.93 10.29
C SER A 56 6.00 13.60 9.58
N ARG A 57 4.81 13.02 9.75
CA ARG A 57 4.41 11.70 9.25
C ARG A 57 3.25 11.86 8.28
N LEU A 58 3.52 12.37 7.09
CA LEU A 58 2.51 12.61 6.06
C LEU A 58 2.78 11.73 4.85
N ASP A 59 1.72 11.15 4.26
CA ASP A 59 1.80 10.61 2.90
C ASP A 59 1.86 11.76 1.87
N ASN A 60 2.09 11.43 0.59
CA ASN A 60 2.14 12.43 -0.49
C ASN A 60 0.81 13.19 -0.69
N ALA A 61 -0.30 12.68 -0.15
CA ALA A 61 -1.60 13.34 -0.16
C ALA A 61 -1.84 14.20 1.10
N GLY A 62 -0.85 14.31 1.99
CA GLY A 62 -0.93 15.11 3.21
C GLY A 62 -1.70 14.44 4.35
N HIS A 63 -2.04 13.16 4.24
CA HIS A 63 -2.66 12.43 5.33
C HIS A 63 -1.61 12.03 6.36
N GLY A 64 -1.93 12.19 7.64
CA GLY A 64 -1.10 11.64 8.72
C GLY A 64 -0.87 10.14 8.54
N SER A 65 0.21 9.61 9.13
CA SER A 65 0.44 8.18 9.27
C SER A 65 0.68 7.75 10.72
N GLY A 66 0.37 6.48 10.99
CA GLY A 66 0.82 5.73 12.15
C GLY A 66 2.30 5.33 12.04
N GLU A 67 2.91 4.85 13.12
CA GLU A 67 4.32 4.40 13.09
C GLU A 67 4.56 3.27 14.09
N ASN A 68 5.11 2.15 13.61
CA ASN A 68 5.74 1.14 14.44
C ASN A 68 7.25 1.20 14.25
N VAL A 69 7.98 0.96 15.35
CA VAL A 69 9.43 0.93 15.36
C VAL A 69 9.93 -0.36 15.98
N TRP A 70 11.08 -0.85 15.51
CA TRP A 70 11.72 -2.04 16.05
C TRP A 70 13.24 -1.87 15.99
N VAL A 71 13.93 -2.37 17.01
CA VAL A 71 15.39 -2.44 17.04
C VAL A 71 15.81 -3.88 17.29
N GLY A 72 16.66 -4.39 16.41
CA GLY A 72 17.34 -5.67 16.59
C GLY A 72 18.83 -5.48 16.75
N TRP A 73 19.42 -6.18 17.72
CA TRP A 73 20.87 -6.28 17.89
C TRP A 73 21.34 -7.68 17.52
N GLY A 74 22.56 -7.81 16.99
CA GLY A 74 23.10 -9.10 16.55
C GLY A 74 22.40 -9.70 15.32
N VAL A 75 21.63 -8.88 14.59
CA VAL A 75 20.94 -9.26 13.36
C VAL A 75 21.69 -8.72 12.15
N ASN A 76 21.67 -9.46 11.03
CA ASN A 76 22.32 -9.04 9.80
C ASN A 76 21.43 -8.03 9.05
N PHE A 77 21.95 -6.83 8.80
CA PHE A 77 21.26 -5.75 8.08
C PHE A 77 20.81 -6.15 6.66
N THR A 78 21.65 -6.89 5.93
CA THR A 78 21.39 -7.30 4.54
C THR A 78 20.39 -8.44 4.42
N THR A 79 20.29 -9.28 5.45
CA THR A 79 19.43 -10.47 5.46
C THR A 79 18.42 -10.44 6.60
N LEU A 80 17.92 -9.25 6.97
CA LEU A 80 16.96 -9.12 8.06
C LEU A 80 15.72 -9.98 7.74
N ASP A 81 15.40 -10.89 8.67
CA ASP A 81 14.16 -11.64 8.64
C ASP A 81 13.01 -10.76 9.15
N VAL A 82 12.12 -10.37 8.23
CA VAL A 82 10.95 -9.55 8.55
C VAL A 82 9.97 -10.25 9.49
N ASN A 83 10.04 -11.57 9.69
CA ASN A 83 9.21 -12.23 10.71
C ASN A 83 9.54 -11.74 12.13
N SER A 84 10.80 -11.41 12.42
CA SER A 84 11.25 -11.00 13.75
C SER A 84 10.54 -9.74 14.28
N PRO A 85 10.54 -8.59 13.56
CA PRO A 85 9.82 -7.40 14.00
C PRO A 85 8.32 -7.63 14.11
N ILE A 86 7.69 -8.30 13.12
CA ILE A 86 6.24 -8.48 13.10
C ILE A 86 5.78 -9.41 14.22
N THR A 87 6.51 -10.49 14.49
CA THR A 87 6.21 -11.40 15.61
C THR A 87 6.36 -10.70 16.95
N THR A 88 7.34 -9.80 17.08
CA THR A 88 7.53 -9.00 18.31
C THR A 88 6.34 -8.07 18.55
N TRP A 89 5.90 -7.34 17.52
CA TRP A 89 4.74 -6.47 17.62
C TRP A 89 3.45 -7.27 17.84
N PHE A 90 3.27 -8.40 17.16
CA PHE A 90 2.12 -9.29 17.34
C PHE A 90 2.05 -9.86 18.77
N ALA A 91 3.19 -10.20 19.37
CA ALA A 91 3.24 -10.76 20.72
C ALA A 91 2.67 -9.82 21.79
N GLU A 92 2.51 -8.53 21.50
CA GLU A 92 1.82 -7.59 22.39
C GLU A 92 0.31 -7.84 22.51
N GLN A 93 -0.27 -8.66 21.62
CA GLN A 93 -1.67 -9.12 21.73
C GLN A 93 -1.98 -9.69 23.13
N LYS A 94 -1.00 -10.27 23.82
CA LYS A 94 -1.16 -10.77 25.20
C LYS A 94 -1.57 -9.69 26.23
N TYR A 95 -1.34 -8.41 25.90
CA TYR A 95 -1.73 -7.26 26.72
C TYR A 95 -2.98 -6.55 26.16
N PHE A 96 -3.50 -6.98 25.01
CA PHE A 96 -4.70 -6.40 24.43
C PHE A 96 -5.94 -7.14 24.94
N ASP A 97 -6.83 -6.43 25.63
CA ASP A 97 -8.13 -6.96 25.98
C ASP A 97 -9.07 -6.79 24.79
N PRO A 98 -9.52 -7.90 24.16
CA PRO A 98 -10.35 -7.82 22.97
C PRO A 98 -11.79 -7.38 23.26
N GLU A 99 -12.25 -7.47 24.51
CA GLU A 99 -13.59 -7.07 24.96
C GLU A 99 -13.69 -5.59 25.33
N LEU A 100 -12.60 -5.00 25.83
CA LEU A 100 -12.49 -3.56 26.05
C LEU A 100 -11.83 -2.83 24.88
N GLN A 101 -11.19 -3.57 23.98
CA GLN A 101 -10.39 -3.09 22.87
C GLN A 101 -9.31 -2.08 23.34
N GLN A 102 -8.64 -2.41 24.43
CA GLN A 102 -7.66 -1.57 25.12
C GLN A 102 -6.45 -2.38 25.60
N CYS A 103 -5.29 -1.73 25.75
CA CYS A 103 -4.12 -2.34 26.38
C CYS A 103 -4.29 -2.39 27.90
N LEU A 104 -4.19 -3.59 28.48
CA LEU A 104 -4.22 -3.85 29.91
C LEU A 104 -2.91 -4.48 30.37
N GLY A 105 -2.31 -3.94 31.44
CA GLY A 105 -1.15 -4.54 32.09
C GLY A 105 0.16 -4.52 31.27
N GLY A 106 0.20 -3.78 30.16
CA GLY A 106 1.38 -3.64 29.31
C GLY A 106 1.16 -2.75 28.10
N SER A 107 2.21 -2.59 27.31
CA SER A 107 2.20 -1.89 26.01
C SER A 107 1.68 -2.82 24.93
N CYS A 108 0.74 -2.34 24.13
CA CYS A 108 0.17 -3.07 22.99
C CYS A 108 -0.06 -2.21 21.75
N GLU A 109 0.55 -1.03 21.73
CA GLU A 109 0.39 -0.03 20.70
C GLU A 109 0.87 -0.52 19.32
N HIS A 110 1.90 -1.37 19.26
CA HIS A 110 2.35 -1.91 17.98
C HIS A 110 1.38 -2.93 17.42
N TYR A 111 0.85 -3.81 18.28
CA TYR A 111 -0.22 -4.75 17.89
C TYR A 111 -1.47 -3.99 17.41
N VAL A 112 -1.93 -3.01 18.19
CA VAL A 112 -3.10 -2.17 17.89
C VAL A 112 -2.93 -1.46 16.53
N GLN A 113 -1.73 -0.96 16.22
CA GLN A 113 -1.45 -0.35 14.92
C GLN A 113 -1.60 -1.35 13.75
N ILE A 114 -1.21 -2.62 13.94
CA ILE A 114 -1.34 -3.68 12.91
C ILE A 114 -2.82 -3.97 12.62
N ILE A 115 -3.67 -3.98 13.64
CA ILE A 115 -5.09 -4.34 13.55
C ILE A 115 -6.03 -3.15 13.36
N TRP A 116 -5.50 -1.98 12.99
CA TRP A 116 -6.30 -0.78 12.85
C TRP A 116 -7.12 -0.80 11.54
N HIS A 117 -8.44 -0.80 11.62
CA HIS A 117 -9.33 -1.24 10.55
C HIS A 117 -9.25 -0.40 9.27
N ASP A 118 -9.20 0.93 9.39
CA ASP A 118 -9.21 1.88 8.27
C ASP A 118 -7.79 2.22 7.75
N VAL A 119 -6.74 1.60 8.31
CA VAL A 119 -5.39 1.62 7.74
C VAL A 119 -5.30 0.58 6.64
N TYR A 120 -4.95 1.01 5.43
CA TYR A 120 -4.88 0.13 4.25
C TYR A 120 -3.58 0.28 3.45
N ARG A 121 -2.65 1.13 3.91
CA ARG A 121 -1.30 1.29 3.32
C ARG A 121 -0.24 1.11 4.37
N ILE A 122 0.86 0.47 3.97
CA ILE A 122 2.06 0.33 4.78
C ILE A 122 3.30 0.57 3.93
N GLY A 123 4.29 1.25 4.49
CA GLY A 123 5.62 1.34 3.91
C GLY A 123 6.65 1.31 5.01
N CYS A 124 7.68 0.49 4.86
CA CYS A 124 8.69 0.27 5.88
C CYS A 124 10.09 0.46 5.30
N ALA A 125 11.03 0.76 6.18
CA ALA A 125 12.46 0.78 5.87
C ALA A 125 13.26 0.41 7.11
N TRP A 126 14.50 -0.02 6.92
CA TRP A 126 15.44 -0.18 8.03
C TRP A 126 16.80 0.39 7.69
N ASN A 127 17.55 0.74 8.74
CA ASN A 127 18.90 1.26 8.65
C ASN A 127 19.80 0.60 9.70
N GLU A 128 21.07 0.39 9.35
CA GLU A 128 22.08 -0.01 10.33
C GLU A 128 22.56 1.21 11.12
N CYS A 129 22.52 1.10 12.44
CA CYS A 129 22.83 2.16 13.39
C CYS A 129 24.00 1.73 14.27
N ASN A 130 25.11 2.45 14.14
CA ASN A 130 26.32 2.21 14.93
C ASN A 130 26.21 2.72 16.37
N ASP A 131 25.35 3.71 16.61
CA ASP A 131 25.05 4.26 17.93
C ASP A 131 23.56 4.62 17.96
N ILE A 132 22.75 3.76 18.61
CA ILE A 132 21.34 4.02 18.87
C ILE A 132 21.06 3.83 20.36
N LYS A 133 20.28 4.72 20.95
CA LYS A 133 19.86 4.62 22.36
C LYS A 133 18.50 3.97 22.47
N VAL A 134 18.44 2.75 23.00
CA VAL A 134 17.20 2.01 23.26
C VAL A 134 16.88 2.12 24.74
N TYR A 135 15.76 2.77 25.08
CA TYR A 135 15.37 3.06 26.47
C TYR A 135 16.48 3.74 27.30
N GLY A 136 17.27 4.60 26.65
CA GLY A 136 18.39 5.32 27.29
C GLY A 136 19.73 4.57 27.28
N TYR A 137 19.75 3.29 26.93
CA TYR A 137 20.97 2.47 26.88
C TYR A 137 21.56 2.46 25.46
N PRO A 138 22.87 2.71 25.31
CA PRO A 138 23.52 2.66 24.01
C PRO A 138 23.59 1.22 23.49
N VAL A 139 23.26 1.03 22.23
CA VAL A 139 23.36 -0.23 21.50
C VAL A 139 24.20 0.03 20.25
N ASN A 140 25.29 -0.71 20.14
CA ASN A 140 26.17 -0.67 18.97
C ASN A 140 25.72 -1.70 17.94
N THR A 141 25.83 -1.35 16.66
CA THR A 141 25.55 -2.23 15.52
C THR A 141 24.15 -2.87 15.62
N ALA A 142 23.13 -2.01 15.54
CA ALA A 142 21.74 -2.41 15.57
C ALA A 142 21.04 -2.11 14.25
N VAL A 143 20.03 -2.90 13.91
CA VAL A 143 19.13 -2.60 12.80
C VAL A 143 17.90 -1.89 13.37
N PHE A 144 17.68 -0.65 12.93
CA PHE A 144 16.51 0.14 13.27
C PHE A 144 15.50 0.08 12.12
N LEU A 145 14.37 -0.60 12.35
CA LEU A 145 13.27 -0.75 11.42
C LEU A 145 12.13 0.19 11.79
N VAL A 146 11.55 0.82 10.79
CA VAL A 146 10.42 1.75 10.89
C VAL A 146 9.38 1.34 9.87
N CYS A 147 8.12 1.26 10.29
CA CYS A 147 6.97 1.10 9.41
C CYS A 147 6.00 2.26 9.61
N HIS A 148 5.58 2.89 8.52
CA HIS A 148 4.52 3.90 8.53
C HIS A 148 3.22 3.31 7.97
N TYR A 149 2.10 3.73 8.56
CA TYR A 149 0.77 3.16 8.32
C TYR A 149 -0.19 4.26 7.88
N GLY A 150 -0.78 4.12 6.69
CA GLY A 150 -1.57 5.16 6.03
C GLY A 150 -2.98 4.71 5.66
N PRO A 151 -3.98 5.60 5.76
CA PRO A 151 -3.96 6.85 6.54
C PRO A 151 -3.71 6.54 8.03
N ARG A 152 -3.48 7.54 8.88
CA ARG A 152 -3.24 7.39 10.34
C ARG A 152 -4.34 6.63 11.10
N GLY A 153 -5.44 6.32 10.41
CA GLY A 153 -6.74 6.07 10.98
C GLY A 153 -7.41 7.38 11.37
N ALA A 154 -8.72 7.46 11.23
CA ALA A 154 -9.48 8.54 11.83
C ALA A 154 -9.25 8.54 13.35
N ARG A 155 -9.15 9.71 14.00
CA ARG A 155 -9.12 9.84 15.49
C ARG A 155 -10.43 9.35 16.16
N GLN A 156 -11.37 8.88 15.36
CA GLN A 156 -12.68 8.35 15.68
C GLN A 156 -12.85 7.18 14.70
N PRO A 157 -12.53 5.95 15.14
CA PRO A 157 -13.07 5.37 16.37
C PRO A 157 -12.09 5.37 17.55
N LEU A 158 -12.67 5.22 18.76
CA LEU A 158 -11.94 4.94 20.01
C LEU A 158 -11.25 3.55 20.01
N PHE A 159 -11.53 2.73 19.00
CA PHE A 159 -11.21 1.32 18.94
C PHE A 159 -10.47 0.98 17.65
N PRO A 160 -9.60 -0.05 17.67
CA PRO A 160 -8.84 -0.44 16.49
C PRO A 160 -9.70 -1.02 15.37
N TYR A 161 -10.87 -1.61 15.68
CA TYR A 161 -11.79 -2.14 14.68
C TYR A 161 -13.21 -2.25 15.23
N PHE A 162 -14.19 -2.27 14.35
CA PHE A 162 -15.58 -2.55 14.71
C PHE A 162 -15.85 -4.05 14.68
N ARG A 163 -16.53 -4.55 15.72
CA ARG A 163 -16.83 -5.98 15.84
C ARG A 163 -18.06 -6.32 15.02
N GLY A 164 -17.98 -7.42 14.28
CA GLY A 164 -19.12 -7.95 13.56
C GLY A 164 -18.73 -9.12 12.67
N VAL A 165 -19.68 -9.56 11.84
CA VAL A 165 -19.41 -10.62 10.85
C VAL A 165 -18.37 -10.10 9.87
N ALA A 166 -17.32 -10.90 9.61
CA ALA A 166 -16.26 -10.48 8.71
C ALA A 166 -16.81 -9.96 7.39
N CYS A 167 -16.32 -8.79 6.98
CA CYS A 167 -16.74 -8.08 5.77
C CYS A 167 -18.21 -7.61 5.70
N SER A 168 -19.00 -7.68 6.77
CA SER A 168 -20.40 -7.25 6.72
C SER A 168 -20.60 -5.74 6.55
N PHE A 169 -19.53 -4.95 6.71
CA PHE A 169 -19.57 -3.49 6.59
C PHE A 169 -18.47 -2.94 5.67
N CYS A 170 -17.97 -3.74 4.73
CA CYS A 170 -17.07 -3.26 3.68
C CYS A 170 -17.73 -2.20 2.77
N GLY A 171 -16.91 -1.39 2.10
CA GLY A 171 -17.38 -0.42 1.11
C GLY A 171 -18.17 -1.05 -0.05
N GLN A 172 -19.02 -0.26 -0.72
CA GLN A 172 -19.92 -0.76 -1.76
C GLN A 172 -19.21 -1.45 -2.95
N GLU A 173 -18.00 -1.01 -3.27
CA GLU A 173 -17.17 -1.58 -4.36
C GLU A 173 -16.15 -2.59 -3.86
N ASP A 174 -16.12 -2.87 -2.56
CA ASP A 174 -15.15 -3.77 -1.96
C ASP A 174 -15.60 -5.23 -2.11
N ARG A 175 -14.61 -6.12 -2.21
CA ARG A 175 -14.79 -7.57 -2.15
C ARG A 175 -14.35 -8.07 -0.78
N CYS A 176 -14.83 -9.25 -0.38
CA CYS A 176 -14.36 -9.92 0.82
C CYS A 176 -13.39 -11.03 0.44
N GLU A 177 -12.14 -10.91 0.87
CA GLU A 177 -11.12 -11.96 0.72
C GLU A 177 -10.47 -12.22 2.07
N TYR A 178 -10.51 -13.46 2.54
CA TYR A 178 -9.87 -13.86 3.81
C TYR A 178 -10.23 -12.94 4.98
N SER A 179 -11.51 -12.61 5.15
CA SER A 179 -12.00 -11.70 6.19
C SER A 179 -11.49 -10.24 6.11
N LEU A 180 -11.01 -9.82 4.94
CA LEU A 180 -10.55 -8.45 4.69
C LEU A 180 -11.34 -7.82 3.54
N CYS A 181 -11.66 -6.54 3.67
CA CYS A 181 -12.22 -5.72 2.60
C CYS A 181 -11.12 -5.37 1.60
N THR A 182 -11.28 -5.86 0.36
CA THR A 182 -10.33 -5.67 -0.73
C THR A 182 -10.88 -4.75 -1.81
N ASN A 183 -10.01 -3.97 -2.43
CA ASN A 183 -10.40 -3.05 -3.50
C ASN A 183 -9.19 -2.75 -4.39
N ASP A 184 -9.33 -3.05 -5.68
CA ASP A 184 -8.24 -2.96 -6.63
C ASP A 184 -7.74 -1.50 -6.79
N GLU A 185 -8.61 -0.49 -6.71
CA GLU A 185 -8.20 0.92 -6.79
C GLU A 185 -7.44 1.36 -5.54
N ARG A 186 -7.89 0.92 -4.36
CA ARG A 186 -7.26 1.26 -3.08
C ARG A 186 -5.88 0.63 -2.93
N GLU A 187 -5.72 -0.60 -3.41
CA GLU A 187 -4.52 -1.43 -3.30
C GLU A 187 -3.47 -1.18 -4.39
N LYS A 188 -3.78 -0.33 -5.37
CA LYS A 188 -2.82 0.11 -6.40
C LYS A 188 -1.61 0.80 -5.76
N THR A 189 -0.42 0.31 -6.08
CA THR A 189 0.85 0.96 -5.73
C THR A 189 1.15 2.10 -6.71
N ALA A 190 1.87 3.14 -6.27
CA ALA A 190 2.26 4.26 -7.13
C ALA A 190 3.08 3.82 -8.37
N GLU A 191 3.88 2.76 -8.24
CA GLU A 191 4.57 2.12 -9.37
C GLU A 191 3.59 1.53 -10.39
N ASN A 192 2.58 0.80 -9.91
CA ASN A 192 1.53 0.22 -10.76
C ASN A 192 0.70 1.31 -11.44
N VAL A 193 0.36 2.39 -10.72
CA VAL A 193 -0.34 3.56 -11.28
C VAL A 193 0.50 4.21 -12.39
N THR A 194 1.80 4.41 -12.17
CA THR A 194 2.69 5.02 -13.16
C THR A 194 2.87 4.12 -14.39
N SER A 195 2.99 2.82 -14.18
CA SER A 195 3.08 1.82 -15.25
C SER A 195 1.79 1.77 -16.09
N ASP A 196 0.63 1.74 -15.44
CA ASP A 196 -0.67 1.72 -16.10
C ASP A 196 -0.93 3.02 -16.88
N TYR A 197 -0.59 4.17 -16.29
CA TYR A 197 -0.65 5.45 -16.99
C TYR A 197 0.26 5.48 -18.23
N LYS A 198 1.50 4.99 -18.12
CA LYS A 198 2.42 4.86 -19.27
C LYS A 198 1.86 3.93 -20.35
N LYS A 199 1.24 2.80 -19.97
CA LYS A 199 0.63 1.83 -20.88
C LYS A 199 -0.59 2.42 -21.59
N LYS A 200 -1.49 3.06 -20.86
CA LYS A 200 -2.67 3.74 -21.41
C LYS A 200 -2.29 4.87 -22.37
N LYS A 201 -1.28 5.66 -22.00
CA LYS A 201 -0.75 6.73 -22.87
C LYS A 201 -0.15 6.16 -24.16
N ARG A 202 0.59 5.04 -24.09
CA ARG A 202 1.13 4.35 -25.28
C ARG A 202 0.01 3.85 -26.20
N HIS A 203 -1.03 3.21 -25.65
CA HIS A 203 -2.17 2.73 -26.44
C HIS A 203 -2.90 3.86 -27.18
N ILE A 204 -3.02 5.04 -26.56
CA ILE A 204 -3.61 6.23 -27.21
C ILE A 204 -2.74 6.68 -28.40
N TYR A 205 -1.42 6.76 -28.24
CA TYR A 205 -0.53 7.11 -29.35
C TYR A 205 -0.56 6.10 -30.50
N ASP A 206 -0.60 4.80 -30.19
CA ASP A 206 -0.69 3.75 -31.20
C ASP A 206 -2.01 3.84 -31.98
N SER A 207 -3.12 4.09 -31.27
CA SER A 207 -4.45 4.28 -31.87
C SER A 207 -4.48 5.50 -32.80
N ILE A 208 -3.90 6.62 -32.37
CA ILE A 208 -3.79 7.85 -33.17
C ILE A 208 -2.94 7.59 -34.43
N CYS A 209 -1.79 6.92 -34.28
CA CYS A 209 -0.91 6.57 -35.39
C CYS A 209 -1.62 5.69 -36.44
N LEU A 210 -2.44 4.73 -35.98
CA LEU A 210 -3.24 3.88 -36.87
C LEU A 210 -4.26 4.69 -37.67
N ILE A 211 -4.94 5.66 -37.05
CA ILE A 211 -5.89 6.56 -37.73
C ILE A 211 -5.17 7.34 -38.83
N TYR A 212 -4.00 7.94 -38.54
CA TYR A 212 -3.23 8.67 -39.55
C TYR A 212 -2.73 7.79 -40.71
N LYS A 213 -2.44 6.50 -40.45
CA LYS A 213 -2.06 5.55 -41.50
C LYS A 213 -3.24 5.10 -42.38
N LEU A 214 -4.44 4.99 -41.81
CA LEU A 214 -5.62 4.54 -42.54
C LEU A 214 -6.34 5.67 -43.30
N ALA A 215 -6.28 6.92 -42.82
CA ALA A 215 -6.96 8.05 -43.45
C ALA A 215 -6.61 8.28 -44.95
N PRO A 216 -5.34 8.16 -45.41
CA PRO A 216 -5.00 8.28 -46.83
C PRO A 216 -5.56 7.14 -47.68
N LEU A 217 -5.56 5.91 -47.15
CA LEU A 217 -6.10 4.73 -47.83
C LEU A 217 -7.61 4.82 -47.99
N ILE A 218 -8.31 5.29 -46.95
CA ILE A 218 -9.75 5.54 -47.01
C ILE A 218 -10.07 6.62 -48.05
N LYS A 219 -9.31 7.72 -48.08
CA LYS A 219 -9.46 8.77 -49.11
C LYS A 219 -9.24 8.22 -50.53
N LEU A 220 -8.19 7.44 -50.74
CA LEU A 220 -7.91 6.80 -52.03
C LEU A 220 -9.05 5.87 -52.47
N CYS A 221 -9.57 5.05 -51.56
CA CYS A 221 -10.73 4.19 -51.83
C CYS A 221 -11.97 5.00 -52.22
N LEU A 222 -12.29 6.08 -51.50
CA LEU A 222 -13.44 6.93 -51.82
C LEU A 222 -13.30 7.63 -53.18
N VAL A 223 -12.08 8.10 -53.51
CA VAL A 223 -11.78 8.66 -54.84
C VAL A 223 -11.93 7.59 -55.93
N ALA A 224 -11.43 6.38 -55.72
CA ALA A 224 -11.58 5.29 -56.68
C ALA A 224 -13.05 4.90 -56.92
N ILE A 225 -13.86 4.84 -55.85
CA ILE A 225 -15.30 4.56 -55.93
C ILE A 225 -16.03 5.67 -56.70
N THR A 226 -15.76 6.93 -56.39
CA THR A 226 -16.38 8.07 -57.09
C THR A 226 -15.97 8.13 -58.55
N VAL A 227 -14.69 7.92 -58.89
CA VAL A 227 -14.23 7.83 -60.30
C VAL A 227 -14.92 6.69 -61.04
N LYS A 228 -15.05 5.51 -60.42
CA LYS A 228 -15.77 4.38 -61.02
C LYS A 228 -17.24 4.71 -61.25
N HIS A 229 -17.89 5.36 -60.28
CA HIS A 229 -19.29 5.76 -60.39
C HIS A 229 -19.52 6.82 -61.47
N ILE A 230 -18.62 7.81 -61.60
CA ILE A 230 -18.67 8.81 -62.67
C ILE A 230 -18.50 8.13 -64.04
N ARG A 231 -17.50 7.26 -64.21
CA ARG A 231 -17.28 6.54 -65.48
C ARG A 231 -18.48 5.73 -65.93
N SER A 232 -19.17 5.06 -65.00
CA SER A 232 -20.38 4.28 -65.32
C SER A 232 -21.59 5.14 -65.74
N ASN A 233 -21.57 6.45 -65.45
CA ASN A 233 -22.69 7.36 -65.69
C ASN A 233 -22.40 8.44 -66.74
N ILE A 234 -21.23 8.42 -67.40
CA ILE A 234 -20.97 9.29 -68.56
C ILE A 234 -21.65 8.67 -69.79
N PRO A 235 -22.65 9.34 -70.40
CA PRO A 235 -23.26 8.86 -71.63
C PRO A 235 -22.25 8.93 -72.79
N LEU A 236 -22.14 7.85 -73.56
CA LEU A 236 -21.33 7.81 -74.79
C LEU A 236 -21.87 8.85 -75.77
N ILE A 237 -21.08 9.92 -76.00
CA ILE A 237 -21.33 10.85 -77.09
C ILE A 237 -20.98 10.10 -78.38
N LYS A 238 -22.01 9.84 -79.20
CA LYS A 238 -21.91 9.17 -80.50
C LYS A 238 -21.19 10.03 -81.53
#